data_AF-Q84EE8-F1
#
_entry.id   AF-Q84EE8-F1
#
_cell.length_a   1.000
_cell.length_b   1.000
_cell.length_c   1.000
_cell.angle_alpha   90.00
_cell.angle_beta   90.00
_cell.angle_gamma   90.00
#
_symmetry.space_group_name_H-M   'P 1'
#
loop_
_entity.id
_entity.type
_entity.pdbx_description
1 polymer ?
#
loop_
_entity_poly.entity_id
_entity_poly.type
_entity_poly.pdbx_seq_one_letter_code
_entity_poly.pdbx_strand_id
1 'polypeptide(L)'
;VESVIVEKELTRNHTEDMIVQFGGQLEVNGKEIRIQGGQEFIAQEITVPGDISSAAFWLVAGLIVPGSKIVLENVGINETRTGILDVIKAMGGKMTLSNIDELAKSATITVETSELKATEIA
;
A
#
# COMPACT_ATOMS: atom_id res chain seq x y z
N VAL A 1 6.38 -13.37 -27.50
CA VAL A 1 7.79 -13.08 -27.11
C VAL A 1 7.75 -12.78 -25.63
N GLU A 2 8.63 -13.41 -24.85
CA GLU A 2 8.74 -13.17 -23.40
C GLU A 2 9.61 -11.94 -23.13
N SER A 3 9.27 -11.17 -22.10
CA SER A 3 10.12 -10.12 -21.53
C SER A 3 10.47 -10.45 -20.09
N VAL A 4 11.69 -10.14 -19.68
CA VAL A 4 12.20 -10.35 -18.32
C VAL A 4 12.74 -9.03 -17.79
N ILE A 5 12.29 -8.64 -16.60
CA ILE A 5 12.74 -7.47 -15.86
C ILE A 5 13.44 -7.96 -14.60
N VAL A 6 14.63 -7.44 -14.33
CA VAL A 6 15.38 -7.74 -13.09
C VAL A 6 15.61 -6.45 -12.34
N GLU A 7 15.00 -6.34 -11.17
CA GLU A 7 15.11 -5.19 -10.29
C GLU A 7 16.37 -5.25 -9.44
N LYS A 8 16.93 -4.08 -9.10
CA LYS A 8 18.01 -4.01 -8.12
C LYS A 8 17.52 -4.26 -6.71
N GLU A 9 16.36 -3.72 -6.36
CA GLU A 9 15.62 -3.90 -5.11
C GLU A 9 14.14 -3.94 -5.42
N LEU A 10 13.34 -4.54 -4.54
CA LEU A 10 11.88 -4.58 -4.72
C LEU A 10 11.33 -3.15 -4.79
N THR A 11 10.53 -2.88 -5.81
CA THR A 11 9.87 -1.58 -5.97
C THR A 11 8.36 -1.69 -5.89
N ARG A 12 7.65 -0.66 -6.33
CA ARG A 12 6.19 -0.63 -6.31
C ARG A 12 5.66 -1.61 -7.34
N ASN A 13 4.76 -2.50 -6.93
CA ASN A 13 4.27 -3.58 -7.78
C ASN A 13 2.86 -3.34 -8.38
N HIS A 14 2.44 -2.08 -8.52
CA HIS A 14 1.09 -1.75 -9.02
C HIS A 14 0.85 -2.25 -10.45
N THR A 15 1.89 -2.28 -11.29
CA THR A 15 1.75 -2.73 -12.68
C THR A 15 1.45 -4.23 -12.72
N GLU A 16 2.13 -4.99 -11.87
CA GLU A 16 2.02 -6.43 -11.73
C GLU A 16 0.65 -6.81 -11.17
N ASP A 17 0.21 -6.13 -10.10
CA ASP A 17 -1.13 -6.30 -9.53
C ASP A 17 -2.22 -6.03 -10.58
N MET A 18 -2.09 -4.95 -11.35
CA MET A 18 -3.05 -4.59 -12.40
C MET A 18 -3.04 -5.59 -13.55
N ILE A 19 -1.88 -6.06 -14.01
CA ILE A 19 -1.82 -7.08 -15.08
C ILE A 19 -2.61 -8.32 -14.67
N VAL A 20 -2.42 -8.81 -13.43
CA VAL A 20 -3.17 -9.98 -12.91
C VAL A 20 -4.66 -9.68 -12.81
N GLN A 21 -5.06 -8.52 -12.27
CA GLN A 21 -6.47 -8.16 -12.12
C GLN A 21 -7.20 -8.03 -13.47
N PHE A 22 -6.52 -7.57 -14.52
CA PHE A 22 -7.07 -7.49 -15.88
C PHE A 22 -7.04 -8.84 -16.64
N GLY A 23 -6.70 -9.95 -15.96
CA GLY A 23 -6.69 -11.31 -16.52
C GLY A 23 -5.38 -11.71 -17.19
N GLY A 24 -4.34 -10.88 -17.09
CA GLY A 24 -2.99 -11.21 -17.53
C GLY A 24 -2.25 -12.14 -16.59
N GLN A 25 -1.16 -12.68 -17.08
CA GLN A 25 -0.28 -13.61 -16.41
C GLN A 25 1.15 -13.06 -16.42
N LEU A 26 1.79 -13.14 -15.26
CA LEU A 26 3.19 -12.83 -15.05
C LEU A 26 3.72 -13.70 -13.92
N GLU A 27 5.03 -13.92 -13.89
CA GLU A 27 5.71 -14.61 -12.80
C GLU A 27 6.62 -13.61 -12.09
N VAL A 28 6.52 -13.54 -10.76
CA VAL A 28 7.45 -12.78 -9.92
C VAL A 28 8.24 -13.76 -9.06
N ASN A 29 9.56 -13.77 -9.20
CA ASN A 29 10.48 -14.54 -8.38
C ASN A 29 11.52 -13.62 -7.76
N GLY A 30 11.23 -13.12 -6.55
CA GLY A 30 12.05 -12.12 -5.89
C GLY A 30 12.09 -10.83 -6.71
N LYS A 31 13.26 -10.51 -7.27
CA LYS A 31 13.50 -9.30 -8.07
C LYS A 31 13.34 -9.53 -9.58
N GLU A 32 13.01 -10.74 -10.00
CA GLU A 32 12.82 -11.09 -11.41
C GLU A 32 11.34 -11.17 -11.73
N ILE A 33 10.90 -10.42 -12.75
CA ILE A 33 9.54 -10.40 -13.25
C ILE A 33 9.55 -10.88 -14.70
N ARG A 34 8.76 -11.91 -15.01
CA ARG A 34 8.60 -12.46 -16.36
C ARG A 34 7.19 -12.25 -16.87
N ILE A 35 7.07 -11.80 -18.11
CA ILE A 35 5.77 -11.55 -18.74
C ILE A 35 5.78 -12.02 -20.19
N GLN A 36 4.72 -12.73 -20.58
CA GLN A 36 4.49 -13.11 -21.97
C GLN A 36 3.83 -11.95 -22.73
N GLY A 37 4.34 -11.61 -23.90
CA GLY A 37 3.67 -10.67 -24.80
C GLY A 37 2.51 -11.32 -25.56
N GLY A 38 1.58 -10.48 -26.07
CA GLY A 38 0.43 -10.95 -26.86
C GLY A 38 -0.75 -11.44 -26.03
N GLN A 39 -0.81 -11.07 -24.76
CA GLN A 39 -1.94 -11.37 -23.88
C GLN A 39 -3.13 -10.47 -24.20
N GLU A 40 -4.33 -10.99 -23.94
CA GLU A 40 -5.56 -10.21 -23.97
C GLU A 40 -5.94 -9.80 -22.55
N PHE A 41 -6.46 -8.59 -22.41
CA PHE A 41 -6.89 -8.03 -21.13
C PHE A 41 -8.39 -7.80 -21.15
N ILE A 42 -9.03 -8.06 -20.01
CA ILE A 42 -10.47 -7.86 -19.83
C ILE A 42 -10.67 -6.59 -19.03
N ALA A 43 -11.52 -5.69 -19.52
CA ALA A 43 -11.89 -4.48 -18.81
C ALA A 43 -12.43 -4.82 -17.41
N GLN A 44 -11.98 -4.06 -16.40
CA GLN A 44 -12.38 -4.23 -15.01
C GLN A 44 -13.02 -2.95 -14.48
N GLU A 45 -13.98 -3.10 -13.58
CA GLU A 45 -14.39 -2.01 -12.70
C GLU A 45 -13.40 -1.91 -11.55
N ILE A 46 -12.80 -0.72 -11.36
CA ILE A 46 -11.73 -0.51 -10.39
C ILE A 46 -12.09 0.65 -9.47
N THR A 47 -12.17 0.35 -8.19
CA THR A 47 -12.16 1.36 -7.12
C THR A 47 -10.72 1.73 -6.83
N VAL A 48 -10.31 2.94 -7.22
CA VAL A 48 -8.95 3.41 -6.97
C VAL A 48 -8.81 3.77 -5.48
N PRO A 49 -7.85 3.17 -4.76
CA PRO A 49 -7.62 3.53 -3.36
C PRO A 49 -7.03 4.93 -3.24
N GLY A 50 -7.33 5.60 -2.12
CA GLY A 50 -6.69 6.83 -1.71
C GLY A 50 -5.17 6.65 -1.55
N ASP A 51 -4.40 7.68 -1.88
CA ASP A 51 -2.94 7.61 -1.85
C ASP A 51 -2.40 7.68 -0.41
N ILE A 52 -1.64 6.65 -0.02
CA ILE A 52 -1.00 6.57 1.30
C ILE A 52 -0.01 7.72 1.55
N SER A 53 0.65 8.22 0.51
CA SER A 53 1.60 9.34 0.65
C SER A 53 0.88 10.63 1.01
N SER A 54 -0.31 10.85 0.45
CA SER A 54 -1.20 11.95 0.84
C SER A 54 -1.85 11.73 2.21
N ALA A 55 -2.23 10.49 2.54
CA ALA A 55 -2.78 10.13 3.84
C ALA A 55 -1.78 10.35 4.98
N ALA A 56 -0.47 10.12 4.73
CA ALA A 56 0.58 10.22 5.74
C ALA A 56 0.57 11.55 6.51
N PHE A 57 0.28 12.67 5.85
CA PHE A 57 0.19 13.98 6.51
C PHE A 57 -0.91 14.00 7.58
N TRP A 58 -2.08 13.47 7.26
CA TRP A 58 -3.21 13.38 8.18
C TRP A 58 -2.99 12.34 9.27
N LEU A 59 -2.36 11.20 8.93
CA LEU A 59 -1.99 10.18 9.91
C LEU A 59 -1.06 10.77 10.97
N VAL A 60 0.00 11.46 10.55
CA VAL A 60 0.95 12.11 11.49
C VAL A 60 0.26 13.22 12.28
N ALA A 61 -0.56 14.06 11.64
CA ALA A 61 -1.31 15.10 12.33
C ALA A 61 -2.21 14.54 13.44
N GLY A 62 -2.93 13.45 13.15
CA GLY A 62 -3.80 12.76 14.11
C GLY A 62 -3.03 12.16 15.29
N LEU A 63 -1.78 11.73 15.07
CA LEU A 63 -0.93 11.17 16.11
C LEU A 63 -0.34 12.25 17.04
N ILE A 64 0.05 13.42 16.51
CA ILE A 64 0.82 14.43 17.26
C ILE A 64 -0.02 15.58 17.83
N VAL A 65 -1.16 15.92 17.24
CA VAL A 65 -1.99 17.04 17.71
C VAL A 65 -2.88 16.57 18.87
N PRO A 66 -2.82 17.22 20.05
CA PRO A 66 -3.60 16.80 21.22
C PRO A 66 -5.12 16.75 20.98
N GLY A 67 -5.77 15.68 21.47
CA GLY A 67 -7.23 15.51 21.38
C GLY A 67 -7.75 15.13 20.00
N SER A 68 -6.87 14.67 19.11
CA SER A 68 -7.21 14.31 17.73
C SER A 68 -7.66 12.87 17.61
N LYS A 69 -8.65 12.66 16.73
CA LYS A 69 -9.05 11.38 16.16
C LYS A 69 -9.40 11.59 14.69
N ILE A 70 -8.65 10.95 13.81
CA ILE A 70 -8.83 11.09 12.35
C ILE A 70 -9.13 9.71 11.77
N VAL A 71 -10.17 9.65 10.93
CA VAL A 71 -10.56 8.46 10.17
C VAL A 71 -10.38 8.78 8.70
N LEU A 72 -9.55 8.00 8.01
CA LEU A 72 -9.32 8.08 6.57
C LEU A 72 -9.87 6.81 5.93
N GLU A 73 -10.87 6.94 5.08
CA GLU A 73 -11.53 5.82 4.41
C GLU A 73 -10.82 5.47 3.10
N ASN A 74 -10.89 4.18 2.73
CA ASN A 74 -10.38 3.66 1.44
C ASN A 74 -8.93 4.09 1.11
N VAL A 75 -8.01 4.05 2.07
CA VAL A 75 -6.59 4.36 1.85
C VAL A 75 -5.85 3.11 1.37
N GLY A 76 -5.00 3.24 0.36
CA GLY A 76 -4.20 2.14 -0.16
C GLY A 76 -3.23 1.58 0.87
N ILE A 77 -3.24 0.27 1.05
CA ILE A 77 -2.41 -0.50 1.98
C ILE A 77 -1.50 -1.50 1.26
N ASN A 78 -1.15 -1.24 0.01
CA ASN A 78 -0.18 -2.07 -0.72
C ASN A 78 1.16 -2.09 0.06
N GLU A 79 1.63 -3.28 0.40
CA GLU A 79 2.78 -3.52 1.28
C GLU A 79 4.07 -2.83 0.80
N THR A 80 4.25 -2.63 -0.50
CA THR A 80 5.40 -1.90 -1.09
C THR A 80 5.35 -0.38 -0.86
N ARG A 81 4.27 0.12 -0.25
CA ARG A 81 3.99 1.56 -0.04
C ARG A 81 3.67 1.91 1.41
N THR A 82 3.49 0.93 2.30
CA THR A 82 2.98 1.12 3.67
C THR A 82 4.04 1.30 4.74
N GLY A 83 5.29 1.57 4.40
CA GLY A 83 6.36 1.72 5.40
C GLY A 83 6.04 2.74 6.52
N ILE A 84 5.24 3.77 6.23
CA ILE A 84 4.75 4.70 7.27
C ILE A 84 3.89 4.00 8.34
N LEU A 85 3.06 3.03 7.97
CA LEU A 85 2.23 2.26 8.89
C LEU A 85 3.08 1.41 9.83
N ASP A 86 4.15 0.81 9.29
CA ASP A 86 5.12 0.04 10.07
C ASP A 86 5.87 0.92 11.08
N VAL A 87 6.30 2.11 10.64
CA VAL A 87 6.95 3.10 11.50
C VAL A 87 5.99 3.57 12.59
N ILE A 88 4.73 3.91 12.27
CA ILE A 88 3.74 4.32 13.27
C ILE A 88 3.55 3.22 14.32
N LYS A 89 3.46 1.96 13.90
CA LYS A 89 3.36 0.81 14.81
C LYS A 89 4.60 0.66 15.67
N ALA A 90 5.80 0.77 15.10
CA ALA A 90 7.07 0.66 15.82
C ALA A 90 7.27 1.80 16.83
N MET A 91 6.76 2.99 16.53
CA MET A 91 6.76 4.14 17.44
C MET A 91 5.68 4.04 18.55
N GLY A 92 4.81 3.03 18.51
CA GLY A 92 3.72 2.85 19.48
C GLY A 92 2.52 3.77 19.24
N GLY A 93 2.31 4.24 18.01
CA GLY A 93 1.16 5.04 17.64
C GLY A 93 -0.15 4.26 17.72
N LYS A 94 -1.20 4.92 18.21
CA LYS A 94 -2.58 4.40 18.23
C LYS A 94 -3.15 4.46 16.82
N MET A 95 -3.07 3.33 16.12
CA MET A 95 -3.57 3.18 14.76
C MET A 95 -4.33 1.87 14.63
N THR A 96 -5.46 1.89 13.94
CA THR A 96 -6.26 0.70 13.62
C THR A 96 -6.65 0.68 12.15
N LEU A 97 -6.62 -0.51 11.55
CA LEU A 97 -7.16 -0.78 10.21
C LEU A 97 -8.51 -1.49 10.33
N SER A 98 -9.45 -1.09 9.49
CA SER A 98 -10.80 -1.69 9.38
C SER A 98 -11.29 -1.60 7.93
N ASN A 99 -12.38 -2.30 7.59
CA ASN A 99 -12.95 -2.31 6.24
C ASN A 99 -11.89 -2.61 5.16
N ILE A 100 -11.14 -3.70 5.35
CA ILE A 100 -10.08 -4.09 4.42
C ILE A 100 -10.73 -4.61 3.13
N ASP A 101 -10.33 -4.02 2.00
CA ASP A 101 -10.63 -4.48 0.66
C ASP A 101 -9.38 -5.12 0.07
N GLU A 102 -9.37 -6.45 -0.01
CA GLU A 102 -8.25 -7.24 -0.54
C GLU A 102 -8.02 -7.01 -2.04
N LEU A 103 -9.09 -6.70 -2.79
CA LEU A 103 -8.99 -6.50 -4.24
C LEU A 103 -8.42 -5.12 -4.55
N ALA A 104 -8.96 -4.07 -3.92
CA ALA A 104 -8.45 -2.71 -4.06
C ALA A 104 -7.15 -2.47 -3.26
N LYS A 105 -6.74 -3.45 -2.43
CA LYS A 105 -5.68 -3.34 -1.43
C LYS A 105 -5.80 -2.04 -0.64
N SER A 106 -6.97 -1.83 -0.04
CA SER A 106 -7.29 -0.61 0.68
C SER A 106 -7.91 -0.89 2.05
N ALA A 107 -7.89 0.10 2.94
CA ALA A 107 -8.52 0.01 4.25
C ALA A 107 -8.96 1.37 4.77
N THR A 108 -9.86 1.36 5.76
CA THR A 108 -10.10 2.51 6.63
C THR A 108 -9.04 2.55 7.72
N ILE A 109 -8.27 3.64 7.79
CA ILE A 109 -7.23 3.88 8.77
C ILE A 109 -7.72 4.90 9.79
N THR A 110 -7.73 4.53 11.07
CA THR A 110 -8.01 5.45 12.17
C THR A 110 -6.74 5.68 12.97
N VAL A 111 -6.42 6.94 13.26
CA VAL A 111 -5.34 7.34 14.16
C VAL A 111 -5.86 8.26 15.27
N GLU A 112 -5.23 8.17 16.43
CA GLU A 112 -5.55 9.01 17.60
C GLU A 112 -4.26 9.56 18.23
N THR A 113 -4.39 10.67 18.96
CA THR A 113 -3.25 11.28 19.66
C THR A 113 -2.49 10.24 20.48
N SER A 114 -1.17 10.20 20.30
CA SER A 114 -0.29 9.16 20.82
C SER A 114 0.99 9.71 21.43
N GLU A 115 1.48 9.05 22.48
CA GLU A 115 2.82 9.28 23.02
C GLU A 115 3.83 8.42 22.23
N LEU A 116 4.34 8.98 21.14
CA LEU A 116 5.25 8.28 20.24
C LEU A 116 6.64 8.11 20.86
N LYS A 117 7.25 6.95 20.64
CA LYS A 117 8.65 6.67 21.00
C LYS A 117 9.50 6.63 19.73
N ALA A 118 10.75 7.10 19.84
CA ALA A 118 11.70 7.00 18.74
C ALA A 118 11.95 5.54 18.38
N THR A 119 12.14 5.28 17.08
CA THR A 119 12.45 3.95 16.53
C THR A 119 13.49 4.09 15.41
N GLU A 120 14.10 2.98 15.02
CA GLU A 120 15.01 2.90 13.87
C GLU A 120 14.22 2.50 12.62
N ILE A 121 14.51 3.15 11.50
CA ILE A 121 13.92 2.83 10.19
C ILE A 121 15.00 2.12 9.38
N ALA A 122 14.81 0.83 9.14
CA ALA A 122 15.73 -0.01 8.37
C ALA A 122 15.48 0.07 6.86
#